data_AF-A0A7L0KMU4-F1
#
_entry.id   AF-A0A7L0KMU4-F1
#
_cell.length_a   1.000
_cell.length_b   1.000
_cell.length_c   1.000
_cell.angle_alpha   90.00
_cell.angle_beta   90.00
_cell.angle_gamma   90.00
#
_symmetry.space_group_name_H-M   'P 1'
#
loop_
_entity.id
_entity.type
_entity.pdbx_description
1 polymer ?
#
loop_
_entity_poly.entity_id
_entity_poly.type
_entity_poly.pdbx_seq_one_letter_code
_entity_poly.pdbx_strand_id
1 'polypeptide(L)'
;LQLLKAEMDALVLLVSAAFPEPGDSPQHLVPHQRLRAHQERWLCQQIRSMAASIQLFAGEVLKMFSTDCKRMSAEIFDQTMPLGKHWRVGLRAELPSSPSEYAAAAAQTVLGQVLQGAQLLPRDSQVPTLARVTTAFVEAWMDHILARKIKFR
;
A
#
# COMPACT_ATOMS: atom_id res chain seq x y z
N LEU A 1 3.22 5.78 -0.87
CA LEU A 1 2.75 5.09 -2.10
C LEU A 1 1.34 5.51 -2.53
N GLN A 2 0.41 5.86 -1.63
CA GLN A 2 -0.88 6.42 -2.08
C GLN A 2 -0.83 7.85 -2.63
N LEU A 3 0.18 8.63 -2.26
CA LEU A 3 0.48 9.90 -2.89
C LEU A 3 0.93 9.71 -4.34
N LEU A 4 1.78 8.71 -4.61
CA LEU A 4 2.14 8.46 -6.01
C LEU A 4 0.89 8.15 -6.84
N LYS A 5 -0.08 7.44 -6.26
CA LYS A 5 -1.40 7.23 -6.89
C LYS A 5 -2.21 8.53 -7.01
N ALA A 6 -2.33 9.33 -5.94
CA ALA A 6 -3.11 10.56 -5.93
C ALA A 6 -2.55 11.65 -6.86
N GLU A 7 -1.25 11.87 -6.85
CA GLU A 7 -0.56 12.78 -7.77
C GLU A 7 -0.75 12.34 -9.22
N MET A 8 -0.81 11.03 -9.45
CA MET A 8 -0.99 10.48 -10.79
C MET A 8 -2.45 10.53 -11.24
N ASP A 9 -3.41 10.36 -10.33
CA ASP A 9 -4.83 10.61 -10.61
C ASP A 9 -5.06 12.10 -10.92
N ALA A 10 -4.37 13.00 -10.21
CA ALA A 10 -4.35 14.43 -10.53
C ALA A 10 -3.70 14.72 -11.88
N LEU A 11 -2.61 14.01 -12.22
CA LEU A 11 -1.94 14.12 -13.52
C LEU A 11 -2.82 13.59 -14.66
N VAL A 12 -3.58 12.52 -14.44
CA VAL A 12 -4.58 12.00 -15.38
C VAL A 12 -5.69 13.02 -15.62
N LEU A 13 -6.17 13.70 -14.57
CA LEU A 13 -7.16 14.77 -14.70
C LEU A 13 -6.61 15.98 -15.46
N LEU A 14 -5.38 16.41 -15.16
CA LEU A 14 -4.71 17.51 -15.85
C LEU A 14 -4.48 17.20 -17.32
N VAL A 15 -4.05 15.98 -17.64
CA VAL A 15 -3.88 15.51 -19.03
C VAL A 15 -5.23 15.42 -19.75
N SER A 16 -6.29 14.99 -19.07
CA SER A 16 -7.63 14.91 -19.67
C SER A 16 -8.24 16.29 -19.90
N ALA A 17 -7.95 17.26 -19.03
CA ALA A 17 -8.37 18.65 -19.17
C ALA A 17 -7.57 19.42 -20.24
N ALA A 18 -6.27 19.16 -20.36
CA ALA A 18 -5.41 19.76 -21.37
C ALA A 18 -5.66 19.20 -22.78
N PHE A 19 -6.15 17.97 -22.88
CA PHE A 19 -6.37 17.26 -24.15
C PHE A 19 -7.76 16.61 -24.18
N PRO A 20 -8.82 17.40 -24.43
CA PRO A 20 -10.17 16.87 -24.54
C PRO A 20 -10.28 15.90 -25.72
N GLU A 21 -11.06 14.83 -25.55
CA GLU A 21 -11.38 13.90 -26.64
C GLU A 21 -12.02 14.67 -27.80
N PRO A 22 -11.63 14.42 -29.07
CA PRO A 22 -12.05 15.22 -30.20
C PRO A 22 -13.55 15.05 -30.46
N GLY A 23 -14.34 15.97 -29.95
CA GLY A 23 -15.63 16.34 -30.52
C GLY A 23 -15.40 17.18 -31.77
N ASP A 24 -15.94 16.71 -32.88
CA ASP A 24 -15.98 17.30 -34.21
C ASP A 24 -14.83 17.00 -35.21
N SER A 25 -15.30 16.73 -36.43
CA SER A 25 -14.61 16.00 -37.50
C SER A 25 -13.44 16.76 -38.15
N PRO A 26 -12.30 16.10 -38.45
CA PRO A 26 -11.06 16.75 -38.89
C PRO A 26 -10.97 17.03 -40.41
N GLN A 27 -12.09 17.28 -41.10
CA GLN A 27 -12.09 17.40 -42.57
C GLN A 27 -11.74 18.80 -43.11
N HIS A 28 -11.64 19.84 -42.26
CA HIS A 28 -11.41 21.23 -42.69
C HIS A 28 -10.01 21.80 -42.41
N LEU A 29 -9.07 20.99 -41.91
CA LEU A 29 -7.74 21.45 -41.46
C LEU A 29 -6.64 21.32 -42.53
N VAL A 30 -5.82 22.36 -42.66
CA VAL A 30 -4.66 22.45 -43.57
C VAL A 30 -3.69 21.28 -43.29
N PRO A 31 -3.03 20.64 -44.30
CA PRO A 31 -2.22 19.43 -44.10
C PRO A 31 -1.21 19.49 -42.94
N HIS A 32 -0.59 20.65 -42.71
CA HIS A 32 0.37 20.85 -41.62
C HIS A 32 -0.29 20.82 -40.22
N GLN A 33 -1.54 21.30 -40.11
CA GLN A 33 -2.32 21.23 -38.87
C GLN A 33 -2.78 19.80 -38.59
N ARG A 34 -3.08 19.00 -39.62
CA ARG A 34 -3.42 17.57 -39.46
C ARG A 34 -2.22 16.76 -38.95
N LEU A 35 -1.02 17.02 -39.45
CA LEU A 35 0.21 16.39 -38.98
C LEU A 35 0.49 16.74 -37.51
N ARG A 36 0.39 18.04 -37.15
CA ARG A 36 0.56 18.49 -35.76
C ARG A 36 -0.47 17.85 -34.82
N ALA A 37 -1.75 17.86 -35.17
CA ALA A 37 -2.81 17.25 -34.38
C ALA A 37 -2.66 15.72 -34.25
N HIS A 38 -2.05 15.07 -35.25
CA HIS A 38 -1.71 13.64 -35.16
C HIS A 38 -0.54 13.40 -34.20
N GLN A 39 0.51 14.21 -34.27
CA GLN A 39 1.66 14.13 -33.35
C GLN A 39 1.25 14.39 -31.89
N GLU A 40 0.40 15.40 -31.66
CA GLU A 40 -0.15 15.70 -30.33
C GLU A 40 -0.95 14.52 -29.77
N ARG A 41 -1.84 13.92 -30.59
CA ARG A 41 -2.62 12.75 -30.18
C ARG A 41 -1.73 11.54 -29.88
N TRP A 42 -0.71 11.29 -30.71
CA TRP A 42 0.24 10.21 -30.48
C TRP A 42 1.00 10.42 -29.15
N LEU A 43 1.50 11.63 -28.90
CA LEU A 43 2.19 11.95 -27.65
C LEU A 43 1.27 11.79 -26.44
N CYS A 44 0.01 12.25 -26.53
CA CYS A 44 -0.97 12.08 -25.47
C CYS A 44 -1.21 10.60 -25.16
N GLN A 45 -1.30 9.75 -26.18
CA GLN A 45 -1.45 8.30 -26.00
C GLN A 45 -0.23 7.69 -25.32
N GLN A 46 1.00 8.11 -25.70
CA GLN A 46 2.22 7.64 -25.04
C GLN A 46 2.28 8.07 -23.57
N ILE A 47 1.94 9.33 -23.26
CA ILE A 47 1.90 9.83 -21.88
C ILE A 47 0.85 9.06 -21.06
N ARG A 48 -0.36 8.86 -21.60
CA ARG A 48 -1.40 8.09 -20.92
C ARG A 48 -0.98 6.64 -20.67
N SER A 49 -0.35 5.99 -21.64
CA SER A 49 0.19 4.63 -21.52
C SER A 49 1.28 4.53 -20.45
N MET A 50 2.21 5.50 -20.43
CA MET A 50 3.26 5.57 -19.44
C MET A 50 2.70 5.82 -18.03
N ALA A 51 1.75 6.74 -17.88
CA ALA A 51 1.08 6.99 -16.62
C ALA A 51 0.38 5.71 -16.10
N ALA A 52 -0.36 5.00 -16.96
CA ALA A 52 -0.98 3.73 -16.61
C ALA A 52 0.03 2.69 -16.12
N SER A 53 1.17 2.58 -16.80
CA SER A 53 2.26 1.67 -16.43
C SER A 53 2.85 2.01 -15.06
N ILE A 54 3.01 3.30 -14.75
CA ILE A 54 3.48 3.76 -13.43
C ILE A 54 2.42 3.46 -12.36
N GLN A 55 1.12 3.60 -12.65
CA GLN A 55 0.05 3.22 -11.71
C GLN A 55 0.12 1.75 -11.32
N LEU A 56 0.27 0.88 -12.33
CA LEU A 56 0.38 -0.56 -12.11
C LEU A 56 1.63 -0.90 -11.30
N PHE A 57 2.78 -0.33 -11.67
CA PHE A 57 4.02 -0.52 -10.93
C PHE A 57 3.90 -0.10 -9.47
N ALA A 58 3.33 1.07 -9.19
CA ALA A 58 3.11 1.55 -7.82
C ALA A 58 2.20 0.62 -7.01
N GLY A 59 1.17 0.06 -7.65
CA GLY A 59 0.29 -0.94 -7.07
C GLY A 59 1.03 -2.22 -6.69
N GLU A 60 1.82 -2.77 -7.61
CA GLU A 60 2.58 -4.01 -7.41
C GLU A 60 3.67 -3.85 -6.34
N VAL A 61 4.41 -2.74 -6.34
CA VAL A 61 5.42 -2.47 -5.30
C VAL A 61 4.78 -2.41 -3.91
N LEU A 62 3.64 -1.74 -3.77
CA LEU A 62 2.95 -1.66 -2.48
C LEU A 62 2.39 -3.03 -2.04
N LYS A 63 1.96 -3.86 -2.99
CA LYS A 63 1.50 -5.23 -2.73
C LYS A 63 2.64 -6.15 -2.31
N MET A 64 3.79 -6.07 -3.00
CA MET A 64 5.01 -6.80 -2.63
C MET A 64 5.47 -6.40 -1.23
N PHE A 65 5.54 -5.10 -0.95
CA PHE A 65 5.92 -4.59 0.37
C PHE A 65 5.00 -5.10 1.49
N SER A 66 3.68 -5.06 1.29
CA SER A 66 2.72 -5.61 2.25
C SER A 66 2.89 -7.11 2.45
N THR A 67 3.17 -7.86 1.37
CA THR A 67 3.44 -9.30 1.42
C THR A 67 4.70 -9.60 2.23
N ASP A 68 5.77 -8.82 2.02
CA ASP A 68 7.02 -8.96 2.76
C ASP A 68 6.84 -8.62 4.25
N CYS A 69 6.08 -7.57 4.57
CA CYS A 69 5.72 -7.25 5.95
C CYS A 69 4.93 -8.41 6.60
N LYS A 70 3.98 -9.02 5.89
CA LYS A 70 3.24 -10.19 6.39
C LYS A 70 4.18 -11.36 6.67
N ARG A 71 5.08 -11.67 5.73
CA ARG A 71 6.05 -12.76 5.85
C ARG A 71 7.00 -12.53 7.02
N MET A 72 7.59 -11.33 7.13
CA MET A 72 8.49 -10.97 8.23
C MET A 72 7.77 -11.03 9.58
N SER A 73 6.51 -10.58 9.64
CA SER A 73 5.68 -10.69 10.85
C SER A 73 5.46 -12.14 11.25
N ALA A 74 5.14 -13.01 10.28
CA ALA A 74 4.96 -14.44 10.52
C ALA A 74 6.24 -15.10 11.06
N GLU A 75 7.39 -14.79 10.47
CA GLU A 75 8.70 -15.27 10.94
C GLU A 75 8.98 -14.85 12.39
N ILE A 76 8.69 -13.59 12.74
CA ILE A 76 8.86 -13.10 14.11
C ILE A 76 7.89 -13.79 15.06
N PHE A 77 6.62 -13.98 14.69
CA PHE A 77 5.66 -14.69 15.54
C PHE A 77 6.04 -16.15 15.73
N ASP A 78 6.56 -16.82 14.69
CA ASP A 78 7.07 -18.19 14.82
C ASP A 78 8.22 -18.32 15.81
N GLN A 79 9.05 -17.28 15.94
CA GLN A 79 10.21 -17.29 16.84
C GLN A 79 9.86 -16.83 18.27
N THR A 80 8.96 -15.86 18.40
CA THR A 80 8.79 -15.09 19.65
C THR A 80 7.45 -15.30 20.32
N MET A 81 6.42 -15.75 19.59
CA MET A 81 5.09 -15.88 20.15
C MET A 81 5.09 -17.05 21.16
N PRO A 82 4.69 -16.80 22.42
CA PRO A 82 4.71 -17.84 23.43
C PRO A 82 3.63 -18.90 23.13
N LEU A 83 3.88 -20.14 23.51
CA LEU A 83 2.92 -21.23 23.37
C LEU A 83 2.36 -21.65 24.74
N GLY A 84 1.11 -22.12 24.76
CA GLY A 84 0.53 -22.76 25.95
C GLY A 84 0.17 -21.79 27.09
N LYS A 85 0.93 -21.82 28.21
CA LYS A 85 0.52 -21.23 29.49
C LYS A 85 0.44 -19.69 29.50
N HIS A 86 1.19 -19.00 28.64
CA HIS A 86 1.16 -17.53 28.54
C HIS A 86 -0.20 -16.98 28.10
N TRP A 87 -0.99 -17.80 27.39
CA TRP A 87 -2.35 -17.46 26.96
C TRP A 87 -3.42 -17.76 28.00
N ARG A 88 -3.03 -18.47 29.06
CA ARG A 88 -3.93 -18.78 30.17
C ARG A 88 -3.86 -17.65 31.16
N VAL A 89 -4.76 -16.68 31.00
CA VAL A 89 -4.96 -15.58 31.95
C VAL A 89 -5.60 -16.20 33.19
N GLY A 90 -4.80 -16.83 34.04
CA GLY A 90 -5.29 -17.40 35.29
C GLY A 90 -5.95 -16.32 36.12
N LEU A 91 -7.28 -16.30 36.14
CA LEU A 91 -8.14 -15.52 37.05
C LEU A 91 -7.62 -14.11 37.39
N ARG A 92 -7.12 -13.36 36.40
CA ARG A 92 -6.78 -11.95 36.61
C ARG A 92 -8.05 -11.15 36.40
N ALA A 93 -8.54 -10.50 37.47
CA ALA A 93 -9.76 -9.70 37.42
C ALA A 93 -9.64 -8.43 36.55
N GLU A 94 -8.42 -8.08 36.11
CA GLU A 94 -8.12 -6.85 35.39
C GLU A 94 -7.27 -7.15 34.14
N LEU A 95 -7.52 -6.40 33.06
CA LEU A 95 -6.68 -6.43 31.86
C LEU A 95 -5.24 -6.08 32.23
N PRO A 96 -4.24 -6.70 31.57
CA PRO A 96 -2.86 -6.28 31.74
C PRO A 96 -2.70 -4.80 31.36
N SER A 97 -2.08 -4.02 32.24
CA SER A 97 -1.81 -2.59 32.05
C SER A 97 -0.73 -2.28 31.01
N SER A 98 -0.04 -3.32 30.51
CA SER A 98 1.03 -3.22 29.52
C SER A 98 0.88 -4.31 28.45
N PRO A 99 1.32 -4.04 27.21
CA PRO A 99 1.34 -5.06 26.15
C PRO A 99 2.29 -6.22 26.52
N SER A 100 2.05 -7.40 25.93
CA SER A 100 3.00 -8.51 26.06
C SER A 100 4.33 -8.17 25.38
N GLU A 101 5.44 -8.61 25.98
CA GLU A 101 6.78 -8.30 25.50
C GLU A 101 6.99 -8.74 24.04
N TYR A 102 6.51 -9.93 23.67
CA TYR A 102 6.62 -10.43 22.29
C TYR A 102 5.86 -9.52 21.31
N ALA A 103 4.66 -9.03 21.68
CA ALA A 103 3.83 -8.22 20.80
C ALA A 103 4.44 -6.83 20.62
N ALA A 104 4.96 -6.26 21.70
CA ALA A 104 5.68 -4.99 21.65
C ALA A 104 6.94 -5.11 20.77
N ALA A 105 7.74 -6.16 20.93
CA ALA A 105 8.94 -6.40 20.13
C ALA A 105 8.62 -6.62 18.65
N ALA A 106 7.60 -7.42 18.33
CA ALA A 106 7.18 -7.68 16.96
C ALA A 106 6.65 -6.41 16.28
N ALA A 107 5.80 -5.65 16.98
CA ALA A 107 5.29 -4.38 16.48
C ALA A 107 6.43 -3.37 16.24
N GLN A 108 7.38 -3.26 17.17
CA GLN A 108 8.51 -2.35 17.00
C GLN A 108 9.41 -2.75 15.82
N THR A 109 9.63 -4.04 15.64
CA THR A 109 10.50 -4.57 14.56
C THR A 109 9.89 -4.37 13.18
N VAL A 110 8.57 -4.58 13.04
CA VAL A 110 7.90 -4.43 11.73
C VAL A 110 7.32 -3.04 11.58
N LEU A 111 6.34 -2.69 12.40
CA LEU A 111 5.60 -1.43 12.29
C LEU A 111 6.47 -0.22 12.65
N GLY A 112 7.39 -0.35 13.61
CA GLY A 112 8.31 0.73 13.97
C GLY A 112 9.23 1.13 12.81
N GLN A 113 9.74 0.15 12.06
CA GLN A 113 10.56 0.40 10.87
C GLN A 113 9.72 1.03 9.74
N VAL A 114 8.50 0.52 9.52
CA VAL A 114 7.59 1.11 8.54
C VAL A 114 7.21 2.53 8.91
N LEU A 115 7.01 2.84 10.19
CA LEU A 115 6.69 4.18 10.65
C LEU A 115 7.81 5.16 10.35
N GLN A 116 9.07 4.77 10.59
CA GLN A 116 10.24 5.60 10.25
C GLN A 116 10.32 5.87 8.74
N GLY A 117 10.14 4.83 7.90
CA GLY A 117 10.13 5.00 6.45
C GLY A 117 8.93 5.80 5.93
N ALA A 118 7.75 5.62 6.54
CA ALA A 118 6.53 6.29 6.14
C ALA A 118 6.56 7.80 6.39
N GLN A 119 7.33 8.28 7.38
CA GLN A 119 7.52 9.72 7.61
C GLN A 119 8.12 10.45 6.41
N LEU A 120 8.90 9.75 5.58
CA LEU A 120 9.48 10.29 4.34
C LEU A 120 8.47 10.33 3.19
N LEU A 121 7.33 9.65 3.33
CA LEU A 121 6.24 9.74 2.38
C LEU A 121 5.42 10.99 2.68
N PRO A 122 4.88 11.66 1.65
CA PRO A 122 3.96 12.77 1.87
C PRO A 122 2.65 12.33 2.53
N ARG A 123 1.99 13.25 3.25
CA ARG A 123 0.93 12.94 4.23
C ARG A 123 -0.16 12.01 3.71
N ASP A 124 -0.62 12.22 2.48
CA ASP A 124 -1.71 11.43 1.88
C ASP A 124 -1.29 9.96 1.60
N SER A 125 0.02 9.68 1.56
CA SER A 125 0.56 8.32 1.51
C SER A 125 0.68 7.63 2.85
N GLN A 126 0.81 8.40 3.94
CA GLN A 126 1.31 7.85 5.20
C GLN A 126 0.28 6.91 5.82
N VAL A 127 -0.91 7.45 6.13
CA VAL A 127 -2.02 6.70 6.74
C VAL A 127 -2.31 5.41 5.98
N PRO A 128 -2.41 5.42 4.66
CA PRO A 128 -2.85 4.21 3.97
C PRO A 128 -1.74 3.19 3.74
N THR A 129 -0.48 3.64 3.64
CA THR A 129 0.68 2.73 3.70
C THR A 129 0.75 2.06 5.06
N LEU A 130 0.59 2.82 6.15
CA LEU A 130 0.56 2.29 7.51
C LEU A 130 -0.60 1.32 7.70
N ALA A 131 -1.82 1.71 7.31
CA ALA A 131 -3.01 0.85 7.42
C ALA A 131 -2.78 -0.51 6.74
N ARG A 132 -2.23 -0.51 5.52
CA ARG A 132 -1.96 -1.74 4.78
C ARG A 132 -0.95 -2.65 5.49
N VAL A 133 0.13 -2.07 6.01
CA VAL A 133 1.14 -2.84 6.75
C VAL A 133 0.59 -3.35 8.07
N THR A 134 -0.14 -2.52 8.82
CA THR A 134 -0.79 -2.92 10.06
C THR A 134 -1.78 -4.06 9.82
N THR A 135 -2.56 -4.00 8.74
CA THR A 135 -3.43 -5.12 8.34
C THR A 135 -2.62 -6.38 8.08
N ALA A 136 -1.56 -6.31 7.27
CA ALA A 136 -0.69 -7.46 6.98
C ALA A 136 -0.05 -8.06 8.25
N PHE A 137 0.37 -7.22 9.19
CA PHE A 137 0.92 -7.63 10.48
C PHE A 137 -0.13 -8.36 11.35
N VAL A 138 -1.33 -7.81 11.48
CA VAL A 138 -2.43 -8.43 12.25
C VAL A 138 -2.91 -9.71 11.58
N GLU A 139 -2.94 -9.78 10.26
CA GLU A 139 -3.23 -11.01 9.54
C GLU A 139 -2.20 -12.11 9.85
N ALA A 140 -0.90 -11.81 9.79
CA ALA A 140 0.13 -12.78 10.16
C ALA A 140 -0.03 -13.26 11.60
N TRP A 141 -0.41 -12.37 12.52
CA TRP A 141 -0.68 -12.71 13.91
C TRP A 141 -1.86 -13.69 14.04
N MET A 142 -2.98 -13.41 13.35
CA MET A 142 -4.16 -14.28 13.34
C MET A 142 -3.85 -15.64 12.68
N ASP A 143 -3.17 -15.63 11.53
CA ASP A 143 -2.77 -16.83 10.80
C ASP A 143 -1.92 -17.74 11.70
N HIS A 144 -0.98 -17.16 12.45
CA HIS A 144 -0.14 -17.89 13.38
C HIS A 144 -0.95 -18.48 14.56
N ILE A 145 -1.87 -17.71 15.16
CA ILE A 145 -2.77 -18.19 16.23
C ILE A 145 -3.57 -19.40 15.78
N LEU A 146 -4.13 -19.34 14.57
CA LEU A 146 -4.92 -20.41 13.97
C LEU A 146 -4.05 -21.64 13.68
N ALA A 147 -2.89 -21.45 13.06
CA ALA A 147 -1.96 -22.53 12.73
C ALA A 147 -1.45 -23.26 13.97
N ARG A 148 -1.12 -22.53 15.04
CA ARG A 148 -0.65 -23.10 16.31
C ARG A 148 -1.79 -23.52 17.25
N LYS A 149 -3.06 -23.31 16.86
CA LYS A 149 -4.25 -23.62 17.67
C LYS A 149 -4.18 -23.05 19.09
N ILE A 150 -3.73 -21.81 19.19
CA ILE A 150 -3.55 -21.12 20.46
C ILE A 150 -4.91 -20.98 21.16
N LYS A 151 -4.95 -21.29 22.47
CA LYS A 151 -6.16 -21.20 23.28
C LYS A 151 -6.01 -20.10 24.32
N PHE A 152 -6.84 -19.07 24.19
CA PHE A 152 -7.05 -18.01 25.17
C PHE A 152 -8.09 -18.51 26.18
N ARG A 153 -7.65 -19.18 27.26
CA ARG A 153 -8.54 -19.75 28.29
C ARG A 153 -8.01 -19.47 29.66
#